data_AF-A0A9E4A1D0-F1
#
_entry.id   AF-A0A9E4A1D0-F1
#
_cell.length_a   1.000
_cell.length_b   1.000
_cell.length_c   1.000
_cell.angle_alpha   90.00
_cell.angle_beta   90.00
_cell.angle_gamma   90.00
#
_symmetry.space_group_name_H-M   'P 1'
#
loop_
_entity.id
_entity.type
_entity.pdbx_description
1 polymer ?
#
loop_
_entity_poly.entity_id
_entity_poly.type
_entity_poly.pdbx_seq_one_letter_code
_entity_poly.pdbx_strand_id
1 'polypeptide(L)'
;MYVGRIAAVGRTGSGRNAALYRVSSRSFPNRTAVESGGRLAIVPRPGHEDDISKNPYIAYHCLRTAGDWAVVSNGSHTDPVAEKIEAGLPPRDALASCLLALDYEKDDYNTPRIAGCVPLAGDSAWLAVIRADALVVKQVALQPGRAWYIATYEHDDIDAARQVEFDAADPAAAARAVIDGPGFAALEKPVTSAAALATPDGFAFGTCTV
;
A
#
# COMPACT_ATOMS: atom_id res chain seq x y z
N MET A 1 11.60 12.89 8.24
CA MET A 1 10.61 12.39 9.23
C MET A 1 10.35 10.90 8.99
N TYR A 2 10.22 10.10 10.04
CA TYR A 2 9.88 8.67 9.91
C TYR A 2 8.38 8.45 10.09
N VAL A 3 7.73 7.82 9.11
CA VAL A 3 6.27 7.54 9.11
C VAL A 3 5.92 6.05 9.04
N GLY A 4 6.94 5.19 9.04
CA GLY A 4 6.76 3.73 8.91
C GLY A 4 6.31 3.30 7.50
N ARG A 5 5.35 2.39 7.43
CA ARG A 5 4.87 1.82 6.16
C ARG A 5 3.90 2.80 5.52
N ILE A 6 3.91 2.85 4.19
CA ILE A 6 3.11 3.80 3.40
C ILE A 6 2.29 3.01 2.38
N ALA A 7 0.99 3.27 2.34
CA ALA A 7 0.09 2.83 1.29
C ALA A 7 -0.44 4.06 0.54
N ALA A 8 -0.45 4.01 -0.79
CA ALA A 8 -0.87 5.14 -1.61
C ALA A 8 -1.68 4.68 -2.81
N VAL A 9 -2.59 5.56 -3.24
CA VAL A 9 -3.39 5.43 -4.45
C VAL A 9 -3.23 6.69 -5.29
N GLY A 10 -2.97 6.53 -6.58
CA GLY A 10 -2.65 7.68 -7.41
C GLY A 10 -3.01 7.48 -8.87
N ARG A 11 -2.75 8.52 -9.66
CA ARG A 11 -2.97 8.50 -11.10
C ARG A 11 -1.81 9.23 -11.77
N THR A 12 -1.13 8.55 -12.70
CA THR A 12 0.00 9.14 -13.44
C THR A 12 -0.44 10.38 -14.21
N GLY A 13 0.52 11.20 -14.66
CA GLY A 13 0.23 12.33 -15.55
C GLY A 13 -0.45 11.89 -16.83
N SER A 14 -0.11 10.69 -17.33
CA SER A 14 -0.75 10.02 -18.47
C SER A 14 -2.12 9.39 -18.16
N GLY A 15 -2.63 9.52 -16.93
CA GLY A 15 -3.98 9.12 -16.57
C GLY A 15 -4.15 7.65 -16.14
N ARG A 16 -3.06 6.92 -15.89
CA ARG A 16 -3.12 5.51 -15.43
C ARG A 16 -3.19 5.45 -13.92
N ASN A 17 -4.14 4.69 -13.40
CA ASN A 17 -4.31 4.49 -11.97
C ASN A 17 -3.20 3.60 -11.39
N ALA A 18 -2.82 3.85 -10.16
CA ALA A 18 -1.74 3.13 -9.50
C ALA A 18 -2.03 2.89 -8.02
N ALA A 19 -1.70 1.69 -7.54
CA ALA A 19 -1.56 1.38 -6.12
C ALA A 19 -0.08 1.27 -5.80
N LEU A 20 0.36 1.92 -4.73
CA LEU A 20 1.78 2.05 -4.40
C LEU A 20 2.00 1.72 -2.94
N TYR A 21 3.08 1.02 -2.65
CA TYR A 21 3.43 0.58 -1.32
C TYR A 21 4.91 0.83 -1.04
N ARG A 22 5.22 1.26 0.18
CA ARG A 22 6.59 1.38 0.66
C ARG A 22 6.71 0.85 2.09
N VAL A 23 7.72 0.01 2.28
CA VAL A 23 8.24 -0.33 3.60
C VAL A 23 9.28 0.72 3.99
N SER A 24 9.05 1.39 5.12
CA SER A 24 10.10 2.07 5.87
C SER A 24 10.27 1.39 7.22
N SER A 25 11.51 1.13 7.64
CA SER A 25 11.76 0.38 8.88
C SER A 25 13.09 0.72 9.52
N ARG A 26 13.10 0.75 10.85
CA ARG A 26 14.31 0.85 11.67
C ARG A 26 14.80 -0.54 12.10
N SER A 27 13.88 -1.37 12.59
CA SER A 27 14.20 -2.65 13.25
C SER A 27 14.30 -3.84 12.30
N PHE A 28 13.61 -3.80 11.15
CA PHE A 28 13.59 -4.89 10.17
C PHE A 28 13.88 -4.37 8.74
N PRO A 29 15.12 -3.91 8.46
CA PRO A 29 15.51 -3.39 7.15
C PRO A 29 15.80 -4.50 6.12
N ASN A 30 16.03 -5.74 6.53
CA ASN A 30 16.41 -6.82 5.62
C ASN A 30 15.19 -7.47 4.94
N ARG A 31 14.43 -6.67 4.19
CA ARG A 31 13.25 -7.10 3.45
C ARG A 31 13.28 -6.64 2.00
N THR A 32 12.52 -7.33 1.17
CA THR A 32 12.34 -6.99 -0.25
C THR A 32 10.91 -7.31 -0.68
N ALA A 33 10.42 -6.57 -1.68
CA ALA A 33 9.23 -6.95 -2.41
C ALA A 33 9.57 -8.04 -3.45
N VAL A 34 8.72 -9.05 -3.57
CA VAL A 34 8.81 -10.12 -4.58
C VAL A 34 7.44 -10.33 -5.23
N GLU A 35 7.43 -10.53 -6.55
CA GLU A 35 6.21 -10.84 -7.29
C GLU A 35 5.99 -12.35 -7.36
N SER A 36 4.75 -12.79 -7.11
CA SER A 36 4.34 -14.18 -7.29
C SER A 36 2.84 -14.28 -7.55
N GLY A 37 2.44 -14.91 -8.66
CA GLY A 37 1.05 -15.29 -8.92
C GLY A 37 0.03 -14.15 -8.88
N GLY A 38 0.36 -12.98 -9.45
CA GLY A 38 -0.53 -11.82 -9.47
C GLY A 38 -0.54 -11.01 -8.16
N ARG A 39 0.46 -11.21 -7.30
CA ARG A 39 0.59 -10.58 -5.99
C ARG A 39 2.02 -10.09 -5.78
N LEU A 40 2.18 -9.06 -4.97
CA LEU A 40 3.49 -8.64 -4.45
C LEU A 40 3.55 -8.92 -2.96
N ALA A 41 4.54 -9.68 -2.53
CA ALA A 41 4.82 -10.00 -1.15
C ALA A 41 6.01 -9.20 -0.63
N ILE A 42 5.91 -8.71 0.61
CA ILE A 42 7.08 -8.31 1.39
C ILE A 42 7.57 -9.56 2.10
N VAL A 43 8.85 -9.88 1.89
CA VAL A 43 9.52 -11.04 2.51
C VAL A 43 10.89 -10.63 3.05
N PRO A 44 11.43 -11.34 4.06
CA PRO A 44 12.83 -11.19 4.43
C PRO A 44 13.75 -11.47 3.24
N ARG A 45 14.90 -10.80 3.21
CA ARG A 45 15.98 -11.10 2.25
C ARG A 45 16.61 -12.46 2.61
N PRO A 46 17.29 -13.13 1.65
CA PRO A 46 18.01 -14.37 1.92
C PRO A 46 18.96 -14.23 3.13
N GLY A 47 18.91 -15.19 4.06
CA GLY A 47 19.68 -15.17 5.31
C GLY A 47 19.01 -14.44 6.48
N HIS A 48 17.79 -13.92 6.29
CA HIS A 48 16.99 -13.24 7.32
C HIS A 48 15.59 -13.87 7.50
N GLU A 49 15.38 -15.09 7.02
CA GLU A 49 14.10 -15.80 7.06
C GLU A 49 13.56 -15.96 8.49
N ASP A 50 14.45 -16.19 9.46
CA ASP A 50 14.10 -16.36 10.87
C ASP A 50 13.49 -15.10 11.52
N ASP A 51 13.60 -13.92 10.89
CA ASP A 51 13.00 -12.69 11.43
C ASP A 51 11.47 -12.81 11.53
N ILE A 52 10.83 -13.66 10.72
CA ILE A 52 9.37 -13.92 10.78
C ILE A 52 8.98 -14.48 12.16
N SER A 53 9.84 -15.29 12.78
CA SER A 53 9.59 -15.84 14.12
C SER A 53 9.63 -14.78 15.22
N LYS A 54 10.31 -13.65 14.96
CA LYS A 54 10.46 -12.54 15.91
C LYS A 54 9.29 -11.56 15.83
N ASN A 55 8.71 -11.38 14.64
CA ASN A 55 7.60 -10.47 14.45
C ASN A 55 6.67 -10.95 13.31
N PRO A 56 5.39 -11.27 13.61
CA PRO A 56 4.45 -11.80 12.62
C PRO A 56 3.98 -10.76 11.58
N TYR A 57 4.30 -9.48 11.76
CA TYR A 57 3.84 -8.37 10.93
C TYR A 57 4.87 -7.91 9.89
N ILE A 58 5.88 -8.73 9.57
CA ILE A 58 6.96 -8.33 8.65
C ILE A 58 6.92 -9.01 7.27
N ALA A 59 6.12 -10.07 7.12
CA ALA A 59 5.94 -10.81 5.87
C ALA A 59 4.45 -10.96 5.52
N TYR A 60 4.06 -10.48 4.34
CA TYR A 60 2.66 -10.41 3.88
C TYR A 60 2.58 -10.00 2.41
N HIS A 61 1.45 -10.26 1.74
CA HIS A 61 1.14 -9.60 0.48
C HIS A 61 0.87 -8.12 0.72
N CYS A 62 1.61 -7.22 0.08
CA CYS A 62 1.37 -5.79 0.15
C CYS A 62 0.51 -5.26 -1.00
N LEU A 63 0.47 -5.98 -2.13
CA LEU A 63 -0.40 -5.70 -3.26
C LEU A 63 -1.01 -6.99 -3.82
N ARG A 64 -2.28 -6.93 -4.20
CA ARG A 64 -3.00 -8.01 -4.88
C ARG A 64 -4.08 -7.43 -5.79
N THR A 65 -4.25 -7.99 -6.98
CA THR A 65 -5.38 -7.68 -7.86
C THR A 65 -6.63 -8.47 -7.46
N ALA A 66 -7.80 -7.87 -7.67
CA ALA A 66 -9.10 -8.42 -7.33
C ALA A 66 -10.15 -7.91 -8.34
N GLY A 67 -10.37 -8.66 -9.42
CA GLY A 67 -11.15 -8.17 -10.57
C GLY A 67 -10.57 -6.88 -11.14
N ASP A 68 -11.39 -5.83 -11.25
CA ASP A 68 -10.98 -4.51 -11.73
C ASP A 68 -10.32 -3.63 -10.66
N TRP A 69 -9.88 -4.19 -9.53
CA TRP A 69 -9.25 -3.44 -8.44
C TRP A 69 -7.84 -3.94 -8.15
N ALA A 70 -6.97 -3.02 -7.74
CA ALA A 70 -5.74 -3.35 -7.04
C ALA A 70 -5.87 -2.92 -5.56
N VAL A 71 -5.62 -3.88 -4.67
CA VAL A 71 -5.62 -3.69 -3.21
C VAL A 71 -4.19 -3.51 -2.76
N VAL A 72 -3.94 -2.50 -1.92
CA VAL A 72 -2.65 -2.24 -1.27
C VAL A 72 -2.83 -2.22 0.24
N SER A 73 -1.92 -2.80 1.01
CA SER A 73 -1.95 -2.68 2.47
C SER A 73 -0.61 -2.96 3.15
N ASN A 74 -0.50 -2.60 4.44
CA ASN A 74 0.71 -2.84 5.24
C ASN A 74 0.76 -4.18 5.98
N GLY A 75 -0.12 -5.13 5.68
CA GLY A 75 -0.15 -6.40 6.39
C GLY A 75 -0.96 -7.50 5.70
N SER A 76 -1.23 -8.58 6.43
CA SER A 76 -1.96 -9.75 5.93
C SER A 76 -3.40 -9.46 5.47
N HIS A 77 -3.94 -8.28 5.79
CA HIS A 77 -5.29 -7.87 5.43
C HIS A 77 -5.47 -7.54 3.94
N THR A 78 -4.38 -7.44 3.16
CA THR A 78 -4.45 -7.36 1.69
C THR A 78 -5.28 -8.51 1.10
N ASP A 79 -5.04 -9.74 1.58
CA ASP A 79 -5.68 -10.94 1.05
C ASP A 79 -7.19 -11.00 1.32
N PRO A 80 -7.68 -10.90 2.58
CA PRO A 80 -9.12 -10.94 2.83
C PRO A 80 -9.85 -9.75 2.20
N VAL A 81 -9.24 -8.56 2.09
CA VAL A 81 -9.86 -7.44 1.36
C VAL A 81 -10.03 -7.78 -0.12
N ALA A 82 -8.99 -8.29 -0.77
CA ALA A 82 -9.04 -8.73 -2.17
C ALA A 82 -10.08 -9.83 -2.38
N GLU A 83 -10.11 -10.85 -1.51
CA GLU A 83 -11.05 -11.97 -1.59
C GLU A 83 -12.50 -11.53 -1.41
N LYS A 84 -12.77 -10.55 -0.54
CA LYS A 84 -14.11 -9.97 -0.39
C LYS A 84 -14.53 -9.22 -1.65
N ILE A 85 -13.62 -8.48 -2.29
CA ILE A 85 -13.90 -7.80 -3.56
C ILE A 85 -14.17 -8.82 -4.67
N GLU A 86 -13.36 -9.88 -4.77
CA GLU A 86 -13.56 -11.00 -5.72
C GLU A 86 -14.91 -11.71 -5.48
N ALA A 87 -15.36 -11.80 -4.23
CA ALA A 87 -16.67 -12.32 -3.86
C ALA A 87 -17.84 -11.35 -4.12
N GLY A 88 -17.59 -10.17 -4.68
CA GLY A 88 -18.59 -9.19 -5.07
C GLY A 88 -18.90 -8.11 -4.03
N LEU A 89 -18.15 -8.02 -2.93
CA LEU A 89 -18.34 -6.97 -1.93
C LEU A 89 -17.73 -5.65 -2.44
N PRO A 90 -18.42 -4.49 -2.31
CA PRO A 90 -17.86 -3.21 -2.70
C PRO A 90 -16.57 -2.89 -1.92
N PRO A 91 -15.55 -2.24 -2.53
CA PRO A 91 -14.27 -1.98 -1.87
C PRO A 91 -14.38 -1.29 -0.51
N ARG A 92 -15.30 -0.32 -0.35
CA ARG A 92 -15.56 0.35 0.93
C ARG A 92 -15.91 -0.65 2.04
N ASP A 93 -16.81 -1.58 1.73
CA ASP A 93 -17.33 -2.52 2.71
C ASP A 93 -16.34 -3.67 2.96
N ALA A 94 -15.57 -4.07 1.94
CA ALA A 94 -14.44 -4.99 2.09
C ALA A 94 -13.37 -4.41 3.02
N LEU A 95 -12.95 -3.16 2.80
CA LEU A 95 -12.02 -2.46 3.69
C LEU A 95 -12.58 -2.35 5.11
N ALA A 96 -13.80 -1.82 5.27
CA ALA A 96 -14.40 -1.63 6.59
C ALA A 96 -14.50 -2.93 7.38
N SER A 97 -15.04 -3.99 6.77
CA SER A 97 -15.25 -5.27 7.45
C SER A 97 -13.94 -5.99 7.80
N CYS A 98 -12.97 -6.01 6.90
CA CYS A 98 -11.67 -6.66 7.14
C CYS A 98 -10.84 -5.91 8.18
N LEU A 99 -10.78 -4.57 8.11
CA LEU A 99 -10.05 -3.78 9.08
C LEU A 99 -10.71 -3.89 10.46
N LEU A 100 -12.04 -3.80 10.56
CA LEU A 100 -12.76 -3.97 11.83
C LEU A 100 -12.49 -5.35 12.46
N ALA A 101 -12.44 -6.41 11.65
CA ALA A 101 -12.23 -7.77 12.14
C ALA A 101 -10.79 -8.05 12.59
N LEU A 102 -9.79 -7.48 11.89
CA LEU A 102 -8.37 -7.73 12.15
C LEU A 102 -7.75 -6.74 13.12
N ASP A 103 -8.36 -5.56 13.26
CA ASP A 103 -7.96 -4.47 14.14
C ASP A 103 -6.51 -3.98 13.89
N TYR A 104 -6.04 -2.99 14.64
CA TYR A 104 -4.63 -2.59 14.62
C TYR A 104 -3.70 -3.74 15.09
N GLU A 105 -2.43 -3.68 14.70
CA GLU A 105 -1.41 -4.69 15.04
C GLU A 105 -1.07 -4.64 16.54
N LYS A 106 -1.04 -5.80 17.21
CA LYS A 106 -0.80 -5.91 18.66
C LYS A 106 0.71 -5.96 18.96
N ASP A 107 1.43 -4.97 18.46
CA ASP A 107 2.84 -4.70 18.77
C ASP A 107 2.98 -3.60 19.83
N ASP A 108 4.21 -3.29 20.23
CA ASP A 108 4.51 -2.27 21.25
C ASP A 108 4.04 -0.85 20.89
N TYR A 109 3.67 -0.61 19.61
CA TYR A 109 3.29 0.70 19.09
C TYR A 109 1.81 0.79 18.72
N ASN A 110 1.04 -0.28 18.93
CA ASN A 110 -0.34 -0.40 18.42
C ASN A 110 -0.42 -0.05 16.92
N THR A 111 0.52 -0.56 16.12
CA THR A 111 0.68 -0.09 14.74
C THR A 111 -0.63 -0.19 13.95
N PRO A 112 -1.11 0.92 13.34
CA PRO A 112 -2.30 0.90 12.51
C PRO A 112 -2.20 -0.06 11.33
N ARG A 113 -3.35 -0.62 10.92
CA ARG A 113 -3.50 -1.25 9.61
C ARG A 113 -4.00 -0.22 8.61
N ILE A 114 -3.26 -0.03 7.53
CA ILE A 114 -3.56 0.90 6.45
C ILE A 114 -3.77 0.13 5.15
N ALA A 115 -4.78 0.54 4.39
CA ALA A 115 -5.12 -0.09 3.13
C ALA A 115 -5.65 0.92 2.10
N GLY A 116 -5.60 0.52 0.84
CA GLY A 116 -6.19 1.24 -0.27
C GLY A 116 -6.72 0.29 -1.33
N CYS A 117 -7.71 0.76 -2.10
CA CYS A 117 -8.23 0.08 -3.27
C CYS A 117 -8.33 1.09 -4.41
N VAL A 118 -7.67 0.81 -5.53
CA VAL A 118 -7.70 1.64 -6.73
C VAL A 118 -8.33 0.85 -7.87
N PRO A 119 -9.25 1.43 -8.66
CA PRO A 119 -9.83 0.73 -9.78
C PRO A 119 -8.89 0.79 -10.99
N LEU A 120 -9.01 -0.19 -11.88
CA LEU A 120 -8.28 -0.25 -13.16
C LEU A 120 -8.62 0.98 -14.02
N ALA A 121 -9.90 1.34 -14.05
CA ALA A 121 -10.41 2.55 -14.68
C ALA A 121 -11.39 3.27 -13.72
N GLY A 122 -11.32 4.60 -13.71
CA GLY A 122 -12.14 5.44 -12.82
C GLY A 122 -11.36 6.63 -12.28
N ASP A 123 -12.06 7.53 -11.62
CA ASP A 123 -11.55 8.80 -11.10
C ASP A 123 -11.57 8.89 -9.57
N SER A 124 -11.82 7.77 -8.89
CA SER A 124 -11.81 7.71 -7.44
C SER A 124 -11.27 6.37 -6.92
N ALA A 125 -10.71 6.42 -5.73
CA ALA A 125 -10.15 5.29 -5.01
C ALA A 125 -10.63 5.33 -3.55
N TRP A 126 -10.36 4.25 -2.82
CA TRP A 126 -10.61 4.16 -1.39
C TRP A 126 -9.30 4.08 -0.64
N LEU A 127 -9.22 4.79 0.48
CA LEU A 127 -8.18 4.64 1.49
C LEU A 127 -8.86 4.29 2.82
N ALA A 128 -8.17 3.50 3.63
CA ALA A 128 -8.67 3.08 4.93
C ALA A 128 -7.53 2.94 5.94
N VAL A 129 -7.85 3.25 7.19
CA VAL A 129 -6.96 3.04 8.33
C VAL A 129 -7.77 2.59 9.54
N ILE A 130 -7.25 1.62 10.28
CA ILE A 130 -7.72 1.30 11.63
C ILE A 130 -6.58 1.50 12.62
N ARG A 131 -6.83 2.41 13.56
CA ARG A 131 -6.01 2.75 14.71
C ARG A 131 -6.67 2.20 15.97
N ALA A 132 -5.97 2.29 17.09
CA ALA A 132 -6.53 1.88 18.38
C ALA A 132 -7.79 2.67 18.79
N ASP A 133 -7.99 3.87 18.25
CA ASP A 133 -9.09 4.78 18.60
C ASP A 133 -10.16 4.94 17.52
N ALA A 134 -9.88 4.54 16.27
CA ALA A 134 -10.74 4.84 15.13
C ALA A 134 -10.57 3.88 13.95
N LEU A 135 -11.68 3.64 13.25
CA LEU A 135 -11.70 3.07 11.90
C LEU A 135 -12.19 4.17 10.94
N VAL A 136 -11.38 4.47 9.93
CA VAL A 136 -11.72 5.45 8.88
C VAL A 136 -11.64 4.76 7.53
N VAL A 137 -12.70 4.90 6.73
CA VAL A 137 -12.72 4.49 5.32
C VAL A 137 -13.25 5.65 4.51
N LYS A 138 -12.47 6.13 3.54
CA LYS A 138 -12.78 7.37 2.80
C LYS A 138 -12.48 7.22 1.32
N GLN A 139 -13.42 7.70 0.50
CA GLN A 139 -13.22 7.84 -0.93
C GLN A 139 -12.38 9.09 -1.21
N VAL A 140 -11.42 8.96 -2.12
CA VAL A 140 -10.55 10.06 -2.57
C VAL A 140 -10.59 10.17 -4.09
N ALA A 141 -10.49 11.39 -4.61
CA ALA A 141 -10.47 11.64 -6.05
C ALA A 141 -9.07 11.42 -6.62
N LEU A 142 -8.99 10.70 -7.75
CA LEU A 142 -7.77 10.43 -8.49
C LEU A 142 -7.55 11.50 -9.56
N GLN A 143 -6.68 12.45 -9.24
CA GLN A 143 -6.27 13.51 -10.17
C GLN A 143 -5.00 13.08 -10.93
N PRO A 144 -4.94 13.29 -12.26
CA PRO A 144 -3.71 13.04 -13.01
C PRO A 144 -2.51 13.79 -12.42
N GLY A 145 -1.38 13.10 -12.30
CA GLY A 145 -0.14 13.66 -11.75
C GLY A 145 -0.10 13.71 -10.22
N ARG A 146 -1.05 13.08 -9.52
CA ARG A 146 -1.18 13.12 -8.05
C ARG A 146 -1.36 11.73 -7.46
N ALA A 147 -0.87 11.58 -6.23
CA ALA A 147 -1.15 10.42 -5.39
C ALA A 147 -1.58 10.88 -3.99
N TRP A 148 -2.60 10.19 -3.45
CA TRP A 148 -2.94 10.21 -2.04
C TRP A 148 -2.15 9.14 -1.32
N TYR A 149 -1.70 9.40 -0.10
CA TYR A 149 -1.04 8.38 0.72
C TYR A 149 -1.52 8.43 2.17
N ILE A 150 -1.34 7.31 2.85
CA ILE A 150 -1.46 7.18 4.29
C ILE A 150 -0.27 6.37 4.79
N ALA A 151 0.13 6.62 6.03
CA ALA A 151 1.22 5.91 6.68
C ALA A 151 0.81 5.36 8.04
N THR A 152 1.62 4.47 8.58
CA THR A 152 1.36 3.88 9.90
C THR A 152 1.60 4.84 11.05
N TYR A 153 2.50 5.82 10.90
CA TYR A 153 2.87 6.76 11.96
C TYR A 153 2.87 8.20 11.41
N GLU A 154 2.51 9.17 12.25
CA GLU A 154 2.46 10.64 11.99
C GLU A 154 1.46 11.08 10.89
N HIS A 155 1.37 10.32 9.80
CA HIS A 155 0.56 10.59 8.62
C HIS A 155 -0.55 9.53 8.49
N ASP A 156 -1.23 9.26 9.60
CA ASP A 156 -2.17 8.15 9.82
C ASP A 156 -3.65 8.56 9.72
N ASP A 157 -3.94 9.65 8.99
CA ASP A 157 -5.30 10.11 8.67
C ASP A 157 -5.46 10.43 7.18
N ILE A 158 -6.70 10.44 6.69
CA ILE A 158 -7.05 10.65 5.28
C ILE A 158 -7.55 12.09 5.07
N ASP A 159 -6.60 13.01 4.97
CA ASP A 159 -6.85 14.44 4.81
C ASP A 159 -6.17 15.02 3.56
N ALA A 160 -6.60 16.22 3.15
CA ALA A 160 -6.17 16.83 1.89
C ALA A 160 -4.67 17.19 1.85
N ALA A 161 -3.99 17.30 2.99
CA ALA A 161 -2.54 17.51 3.05
C ALA A 161 -1.76 16.24 2.72
N ARG A 162 -2.41 15.06 2.67
CA ARG A 162 -1.81 13.77 2.32
C ARG A 162 -1.85 13.48 0.84
N GLN A 163 -1.40 14.46 0.06
CA GLN A 163 -1.24 14.37 -1.38
C GLN A 163 0.16 14.78 -1.80
N VAL A 164 0.68 14.11 -2.83
CA VAL A 164 1.98 14.40 -3.44
C VAL A 164 1.88 14.40 -4.95
N GLU A 165 2.87 14.99 -5.60
CA GLU A 165 3.06 14.83 -7.05
C GLU A 165 3.48 13.39 -7.35
N PHE A 166 2.89 12.81 -8.38
CA PHE A 166 3.15 11.43 -8.77
C PHE A 166 3.06 11.29 -10.29
N ASP A 167 4.13 10.80 -10.88
CA ASP A 167 4.13 10.34 -12.26
C ASP A 167 5.03 9.12 -12.42
N ALA A 168 4.71 8.29 -13.42
CA ALA A 168 5.47 7.08 -13.71
C ALA A 168 5.23 6.60 -15.15
N ALA A 169 6.32 6.27 -15.83
CA ALA A 169 6.29 5.72 -17.19
C ALA A 169 5.97 4.22 -17.21
N ASP A 170 6.33 3.49 -16.17
CA ASP A 170 6.18 2.04 -16.05
C ASP A 170 6.03 1.62 -14.57
N PRO A 171 5.69 0.36 -14.27
CA PRO A 171 5.50 -0.10 -12.89
C PRO A 171 6.75 0.03 -12.01
N ALA A 172 7.96 -0.15 -12.57
CA ALA A 172 9.20 -0.04 -11.81
C ALA A 172 9.49 1.43 -11.43
N ALA A 173 9.21 2.36 -12.35
CA ALA A 173 9.23 3.79 -12.09
C ALA A 173 8.20 4.18 -11.03
N ALA A 174 7.00 3.59 -11.05
CA ALA A 174 5.97 3.82 -10.03
C ALA A 174 6.43 3.34 -8.64
N ALA A 175 7.07 2.17 -8.56
CA ALA A 175 7.65 1.68 -7.31
C ALA A 175 8.80 2.57 -6.82
N ARG A 176 9.66 3.06 -7.72
CA ARG A 176 10.73 4.01 -7.37
C ARG A 176 10.18 5.35 -6.87
N ALA A 177 9.11 5.86 -7.46
CA ALA A 177 8.51 7.14 -7.09
C ALA A 177 8.10 7.23 -5.61
N VAL A 178 7.69 6.13 -4.97
CA VAL A 178 7.38 6.14 -3.53
C VAL A 178 8.61 6.06 -2.62
N ILE A 179 9.81 5.86 -3.18
CA ILE A 179 11.10 5.90 -2.47
C ILE A 179 11.69 7.31 -2.53
N ASP A 180 11.91 7.83 -3.73
CA ASP A 180 12.69 9.06 -3.99
C ASP A 180 11.92 10.16 -4.75
N GLY A 181 10.64 9.93 -5.04
CA GLY A 181 9.80 10.92 -5.70
C GLY A 181 9.44 12.12 -4.81
N PRO A 182 8.85 13.17 -5.41
CA PRO A 182 8.43 14.38 -4.70
C PRO A 182 7.56 14.06 -3.49
N GLY A 183 7.85 14.68 -2.34
CA GLY A 183 7.17 14.41 -1.07
C GLY A 183 7.64 13.14 -0.36
N PHE A 184 7.84 12.02 -1.08
CA PHE A 184 8.28 10.75 -0.49
C PHE A 184 9.78 10.73 -0.12
N ALA A 185 10.63 11.44 -0.87
CA ALA A 185 12.06 11.53 -0.60
C ALA A 185 12.39 12.12 0.78
N ALA A 186 11.50 12.94 1.35
CA ALA A 186 11.66 13.54 2.68
C ALA A 186 11.32 12.57 3.83
N LEU A 187 10.71 11.42 3.49
CA LEU A 187 10.34 10.39 4.45
C LEU A 187 11.50 9.42 4.65
N GLU A 188 11.85 9.14 5.88
CA GLU A 188 13.09 8.45 6.23
C GLU A 188 13.00 6.93 6.14
N LYS A 189 14.18 6.29 6.15
CA LYS A 189 14.38 4.84 6.27
C LYS A 189 13.66 4.00 5.20
N PRO A 190 13.72 4.36 3.90
CA PRO A 190 13.20 3.50 2.85
C PRO A 190 13.92 2.14 2.86
N VAL A 191 13.18 1.06 2.66
CA VAL A 191 13.73 -0.31 2.58
C VAL A 191 13.44 -0.93 1.22
N THR A 192 12.16 -0.99 0.86
CA THR A 192 11.68 -1.55 -0.39
C THR A 192 10.31 -0.98 -0.69
N SER A 193 9.93 -0.97 -1.96
CA SER A 193 8.63 -0.54 -2.44
C SER A 193 8.12 -1.44 -3.56
N ALA A 194 6.83 -1.33 -3.78
CA ALA A 194 6.07 -2.15 -4.70
C ALA A 194 4.97 -1.29 -5.32
N ALA A 195 4.63 -1.53 -6.58
CA ALA A 195 3.57 -0.80 -7.27
C ALA A 195 2.78 -1.71 -8.20
N ALA A 196 1.50 -1.41 -8.33
CA ALA A 196 0.61 -1.95 -9.35
C ALA A 196 0.12 -0.78 -10.21
N LEU A 197 0.43 -0.79 -11.50
CA LEU A 197 0.10 0.28 -12.43
C LEU A 197 -0.89 -0.24 -13.48
N ALA A 198 -1.98 0.48 -13.70
CA ALA A 198 -3.00 0.13 -14.67
C ALA A 198 -2.42 0.12 -16.11
N THR A 199 -2.75 -0.91 -16.86
CA THR A 199 -2.45 -1.12 -18.28
C THR A 199 -3.73 -1.56 -19.00
N PRO A 200 -3.73 -1.66 -20.35
CA PRO A 200 -4.87 -2.20 -21.08
C PRO A 200 -5.24 -3.64 -20.70
N ASP A 201 -4.28 -4.42 -20.19
CA ASP A 201 -4.44 -5.85 -19.87
C ASP A 201 -4.69 -6.11 -18.38
N GLY A 202 -4.87 -5.07 -17.57
CA GLY A 202 -5.04 -5.16 -16.11
C GLY A 202 -3.99 -4.35 -15.36
N PHE A 203 -3.45 -4.89 -14.27
CA PHE A 203 -2.38 -4.23 -13.52
C PHE A 203 -1.04 -4.91 -13.78
N ALA A 204 -0.02 -4.11 -14.12
CA ALA A 204 1.37 -4.56 -14.19
C ALA A 204 2.11 -4.17 -12.91
N PHE A 205 2.98 -5.06 -12.45
CA PHE A 205 3.69 -4.90 -11.18
C PHE A 205 5.12 -4.41 -11.35
N GLY A 206 5.60 -3.66 -10.36
CA GLY A 206 6.98 -3.22 -10.27
C GLY A 206 7.45 -3.16 -8.82
N THR A 207 8.76 -3.29 -8.62
CA THR A 207 9.40 -3.24 -7.31
C THR A 207 10.65 -2.37 -7.35
N CYS A 208 11.03 -1.82 -6.21
CA CYS A 208 12.28 -1.11 -6.03
C CYS A 208 12.81 -1.36 -4.61
N THR A 209 14.06 -1.80 -4.48
CA THR A 209 14.68 -2.11 -3.19
C THR A 209 15.94 -1.26 -3.03
N VAL A 210 16.13 -0.69 -1.83
CA VAL A 210 17.26 0.18 -1.47
C VAL A 210 18.39 -0.63 -0.84
#